data_AF-A0A9E4G4B9-F1
#
_entry.id   AF-A0A9E4G4B9-F1
#
_cell.length_a   1.000
_cell.length_b   1.000
_cell.length_c   1.000
_cell.angle_alpha   90.00
_cell.angle_beta   90.00
_cell.angle_gamma   90.00
#
_symmetry.space_group_name_H-M   'P 1'
#
loop_
_entity.id
_entity.type
_entity.pdbx_description
1 polymer ?
#
loop_
_entity_poly.entity_id
_entity_poly.type
_entity_poly.pdbx_seq_one_letter_code
_entity_poly.pdbx_strand_id
1 'polypeptide(L)'
;MKLDKLDFAVFILVALCLAGVGIAAYLGDPARQPIQVAYLYPALGSPQNVWLSDIDQPGHQQQLTFSERGVSDFDISHDGRWLVYAEHTGGRGVTLRLLDIPSGNVRDLVDCAAIRALCTAPVFSPNDELLAYQRSEALGTSYGLSRIWLVDMTNAAYDTIPLIGDTQIVGHSAVWSGDSNMVSFYSADSTQPGILLYNLVPRGDDDAQLRFIPSSYGVMGTLSPNGQQVIFPDLVFRDGQFYGHLQIADLAEKEFAAFTDSNGPIDDVAAQISPDGRSVAIARRYTDS
;
A
#
# COMPACT_ATOMS: atom_id res chain seq x y z
N MET A 1 28.75 -53.83 -11.33
CA MET A 1 28.91 -52.97 -10.14
C MET A 1 27.94 -53.50 -9.09
N LYS A 2 28.39 -53.99 -7.93
CA LYS A 2 27.48 -54.40 -6.85
C LYS A 2 27.22 -53.16 -6.00
N LEU A 3 25.95 -52.75 -5.87
CA LEU A 3 25.62 -51.72 -4.89
C LEU A 3 25.98 -52.24 -3.50
N ASP A 4 26.72 -51.47 -2.74
CA ASP A 4 27.01 -51.78 -1.34
C ASP A 4 25.97 -51.12 -0.40
N LYS A 5 26.17 -51.29 0.91
CA LYS A 5 25.27 -50.70 1.92
C LYS A 5 25.32 -49.17 1.95
N LEU A 6 26.45 -48.57 1.56
CA LEU A 6 26.61 -47.12 1.46
C LEU A 6 25.79 -46.58 0.29
N ASP A 7 25.82 -47.25 -0.86
CA ASP A 7 25.01 -46.86 -2.03
C ASP A 7 23.51 -46.84 -1.67
N PHE A 8 23.03 -47.87 -0.95
CA PHE A 8 21.63 -47.95 -0.52
C PHE A 8 21.26 -46.84 0.48
N ALA A 9 22.15 -46.50 1.40
CA ALA A 9 21.94 -45.40 2.35
C ALA A 9 21.90 -44.04 1.65
N VAL A 10 22.77 -43.82 0.65
CA VAL A 10 22.77 -42.60 -0.17
C VAL A 10 21.47 -42.49 -0.98
N PHE A 11 20.99 -43.57 -1.60
CA PHE A 11 19.71 -43.57 -2.31
C PHE A 11 18.52 -43.23 -1.40
N ILE A 12 18.48 -43.79 -0.18
CA ILE A 12 17.43 -43.46 0.79
C ILE A 12 17.51 -41.98 1.19
N LEU A 13 18.71 -41.47 1.49
CA LEU A 13 18.88 -40.07 1.87
C LEU A 13 18.45 -39.12 0.75
N VAL A 14 18.85 -39.40 -0.50
CA VAL A 14 18.44 -38.63 -1.68
C VAL A 14 16.93 -38.68 -1.87
N ALA A 15 16.31 -39.85 -1.73
CA ALA A 15 14.85 -40.00 -1.84
C ALA A 15 14.11 -39.23 -0.74
N LEU A 16 14.60 -39.24 0.50
CA LEU A 16 14.04 -38.47 1.60
C LEU A 16 14.20 -36.96 1.38
N CYS A 17 15.35 -36.51 0.88
CA CYS A 17 15.57 -35.11 0.52
C CYS A 17 14.62 -34.67 -0.60
N LEU A 18 14.48 -35.48 -1.67
CA LEU A 18 13.57 -35.17 -2.78
C LEU A 18 12.11 -35.16 -2.34
N ALA A 19 11.71 -36.09 -1.47
CA ALA A 19 10.38 -36.10 -0.87
C ALA A 19 10.16 -34.86 0.02
N GLY A 20 11.15 -34.49 0.83
CA GLY A 20 11.10 -33.27 1.66
C GLY A 20 10.98 -32.00 0.82
N VAL A 21 11.77 -31.88 -0.25
CA VAL A 21 11.67 -30.76 -1.22
C VAL A 21 10.31 -30.78 -1.91
N GLY A 22 9.82 -31.94 -2.33
CA GLY A 22 8.50 -32.08 -2.95
C GLY A 22 7.36 -31.68 -2.02
N ILE A 23 7.42 -32.05 -0.74
CA ILE A 23 6.45 -31.65 0.28
C ILE A 23 6.54 -30.14 0.56
N ALA A 24 7.75 -29.60 0.71
CA ALA A 24 7.96 -28.17 0.92
C ALA A 24 7.45 -27.34 -0.28
N ALA A 25 7.71 -27.79 -1.51
CA ALA A 25 7.20 -27.16 -2.72
C ALA A 25 5.67 -27.28 -2.83
N TYR A 26 5.10 -28.42 -2.44
CA TYR A 26 3.64 -28.64 -2.44
C TYR A 26 2.92 -27.76 -1.41
N LEU A 27 3.47 -27.63 -0.21
CA LEU A 27 2.89 -26.81 0.87
C LEU A 27 3.18 -25.32 0.69
N GLY A 28 4.28 -24.98 0.00
CA GLY A 28 4.65 -23.60 -0.32
C GLY A 28 4.08 -23.08 -1.63
N ASP A 29 3.29 -23.87 -2.36
CA ASP A 29 2.64 -23.47 -3.62
C ASP A 29 1.62 -22.35 -3.34
N PRO A 30 1.87 -21.10 -3.78
CA PRO A 30 0.98 -19.97 -3.52
C PRO A 30 -0.42 -20.18 -4.09
N ALA A 31 -0.57 -20.96 -5.16
CA ALA A 31 -1.86 -21.27 -5.77
C ALA A 31 -2.75 -22.16 -4.89
N ARG A 32 -2.20 -22.69 -3.79
CA ARG A 32 -2.92 -23.53 -2.81
C ARG A 32 -3.09 -22.85 -1.47
N GLN A 33 -2.47 -21.69 -1.25
CA GLN A 33 -2.75 -20.92 -0.07
C GLN A 33 -4.14 -20.30 -0.21
N PRO A 34 -4.96 -20.32 0.86
CA PRO A 34 -6.27 -19.70 0.82
C PRO A 34 -6.10 -18.22 0.51
N ILE A 35 -7.02 -17.67 -0.29
CA ILE A 35 -7.08 -16.22 -0.49
C ILE A 35 -7.59 -15.63 0.82
N GLN A 36 -6.79 -14.75 1.41
CA GLN A 36 -7.12 -14.13 2.68
C GLN A 36 -7.31 -12.63 2.53
N VAL A 37 -8.14 -12.06 3.41
CA VAL A 37 -8.38 -10.63 3.50
C VAL A 37 -7.97 -10.17 4.88
N ALA A 38 -7.09 -9.18 4.93
CA ALA A 38 -6.76 -8.47 6.16
C ALA A 38 -7.63 -7.22 6.31
N TYR A 39 -8.04 -6.89 7.54
CA TYR A 39 -8.91 -5.76 7.83
C TYR A 39 -8.75 -5.27 9.27
N LEU A 40 -9.14 -4.02 9.53
CA LEU A 40 -9.23 -3.47 10.88
C LEU A 40 -10.56 -3.86 11.54
N TYR A 41 -10.49 -4.35 12.78
CA TYR A 41 -11.65 -4.68 13.60
C TYR A 41 -11.40 -4.30 15.07
N PRO A 42 -12.43 -3.87 15.82
CA PRO A 42 -13.82 -3.63 15.41
C PRO A 42 -14.00 -2.36 14.57
N ALA A 43 -14.95 -2.36 13.64
CA ALA A 43 -15.18 -1.23 12.72
C ALA A 43 -15.57 0.09 13.44
N LEU A 44 -16.33 0.01 14.54
CA LEU A 44 -16.83 1.16 15.31
C LEU A 44 -16.33 1.18 16.78
N GLY A 45 -15.35 0.33 17.11
CA GLY A 45 -14.82 0.22 18.46
C GLY A 45 -13.35 0.60 18.54
N SER A 46 -12.83 0.69 19.77
CA SER A 46 -11.43 0.96 20.06
C SER A 46 -10.98 0.03 21.21
N PRO A 47 -9.73 -0.48 21.18
CA PRO A 47 -8.73 -0.31 20.12
C PRO A 47 -9.05 -1.17 18.88
N GLN A 48 -8.72 -0.65 17.70
CA GLN A 48 -8.75 -1.43 16.45
C GLN A 48 -7.46 -2.23 16.31
N ASN A 49 -7.56 -3.45 15.79
CA ASN A 49 -6.43 -4.31 15.48
C ASN A 49 -6.58 -4.91 14.09
N VAL A 50 -5.49 -5.43 13.53
CA VAL A 50 -5.48 -6.11 12.24
C VAL A 50 -5.93 -7.55 12.45
N TRP A 51 -6.92 -7.96 11.66
CA TRP A 51 -7.46 -9.30 11.58
C TRP A 51 -7.28 -9.84 10.17
N LEU A 52 -7.21 -11.17 10.06
CA LEU A 52 -7.06 -11.91 8.83
C LEU A 52 -8.19 -12.93 8.75
N SER A 53 -8.85 -13.02 7.61
CA SER A 53 -9.89 -14.03 7.35
C SER A 53 -9.66 -14.69 6.01
N ASP A 54 -9.94 -15.99 5.95
CA ASP A 54 -10.06 -16.74 4.70
C ASP A 54 -11.34 -16.30 3.98
N ILE A 55 -11.27 -16.05 2.67
CA ILE A 55 -12.43 -15.65 1.86
C ILE A 55 -13.45 -16.78 1.70
N ASP A 56 -12.99 -18.03 1.68
CA ASP A 56 -13.83 -19.23 1.56
C ASP A 56 -14.40 -19.65 2.93
N GLN A 57 -13.81 -19.14 4.02
CA GLN A 57 -14.22 -19.42 5.40
C GLN A 57 -14.26 -18.15 6.26
N PRO A 58 -15.18 -17.21 5.97
CA PRO A 58 -15.22 -15.90 6.65
C PRO A 58 -15.51 -15.98 8.16
N GLY A 59 -15.96 -17.13 8.67
CA GLY A 59 -16.15 -17.37 10.10
C GLY A 59 -14.86 -17.69 10.87
N HIS A 60 -13.76 -18.01 10.18
CA HIS A 60 -12.46 -18.32 10.78
C HIS A 60 -11.52 -17.11 10.66
N GLN A 61 -11.76 -16.12 11.52
CA GLN A 61 -10.91 -14.94 11.62
C GLN A 61 -9.79 -15.11 12.66
N GLN A 62 -8.58 -14.70 12.31
CA GLN A 62 -7.41 -14.66 13.18
C GLN A 62 -7.00 -13.21 13.42
N GLN A 63 -6.83 -12.82 14.68
CA GLN A 63 -6.24 -11.53 15.01
C GLN A 63 -4.72 -11.59 14.86
N LEU A 64 -4.14 -10.66 14.09
CA LEU A 64 -2.69 -10.57 13.85
C LEU A 64 -1.98 -9.61 14.81
N THR A 65 -2.64 -8.52 15.22
CA THR A 65 -2.07 -7.54 16.15
C THR A 65 -2.85 -7.47 17.45
N PHE A 66 -2.17 -7.13 18.54
CA PHE A 66 -2.74 -7.09 19.89
C PHE A 66 -2.43 -5.75 20.57
N SER A 67 -2.58 -4.66 19.84
CA SER A 67 -2.35 -3.31 20.35
C SER A 67 -3.41 -2.93 21.38
N GLU A 68 -2.97 -2.46 22.54
CA GLU A 68 -3.83 -1.91 23.59
C GLU A 68 -4.35 -0.50 23.23
N ARG A 69 -3.71 0.19 22.28
CA ARG A 69 -4.00 1.58 21.92
C ARG A 69 -4.58 1.71 20.53
N GLY A 70 -4.43 0.67 19.72
CA GLY A 70 -5.04 0.55 18.42
C GLY A 70 -4.07 0.80 17.28
N VAL A 71 -4.43 0.20 16.15
CA VAL A 71 -3.80 0.32 14.85
C VAL A 71 -4.68 1.22 13.99
N SER A 72 -4.08 2.23 13.35
CA SER A 72 -4.80 3.17 12.48
C SER A 72 -4.70 2.84 11.01
N ASP A 73 -3.63 2.16 10.60
CA ASP A 73 -3.39 1.78 9.20
C ASP A 73 -2.40 0.63 9.13
N PHE A 74 -2.39 -0.13 8.04
CA PHE A 74 -1.48 -1.24 7.84
C PHE A 74 -1.31 -1.61 6.36
N ASP A 75 -0.24 -2.33 6.06
CA ASP A 75 -0.07 -3.01 4.78
C ASP A 75 0.69 -4.33 4.95
N ILE A 76 0.47 -5.26 4.02
CA ILE A 76 1.09 -6.59 3.99
C ILE A 76 2.00 -6.67 2.76
N SER A 77 3.21 -7.21 2.93
CA SER A 77 4.14 -7.43 1.83
C SER A 77 3.53 -8.35 0.77
N HIS A 78 3.94 -8.19 -0.49
CA HIS A 78 3.43 -8.98 -1.62
C HIS A 78 3.69 -10.48 -1.44
N ASP A 79 4.79 -10.85 -0.78
CA ASP A 79 5.10 -12.23 -0.39
C ASP A 79 4.23 -12.78 0.78
N GLY A 80 3.40 -11.95 1.40
CA GLY A 80 2.50 -12.29 2.50
C GLY A 80 3.20 -12.54 3.84
N ARG A 81 4.50 -12.29 3.94
CA ARG A 81 5.29 -12.60 5.14
C ARG A 81 5.23 -11.50 6.20
N TRP A 82 5.24 -10.25 5.77
CA TRP A 82 5.41 -9.10 6.65
C TRP A 82 4.13 -8.29 6.73
N LEU A 83 3.77 -7.84 7.93
CA LEU A 83 2.76 -6.83 8.17
C LEU A 83 3.46 -5.60 8.76
N VAL A 84 3.32 -4.45 8.12
CA VAL A 84 3.67 -3.15 8.71
C VAL A 84 2.40 -2.46 9.14
N TYR A 85 2.38 -1.95 10.38
CA TYR A 85 1.19 -1.31 10.91
C TYR A 85 1.53 -0.08 11.76
N ALA A 86 0.66 0.92 11.68
CA ALA A 86 0.79 2.18 12.38
C ALA A 86 0.09 2.08 13.76
N GLU A 87 0.88 1.98 14.82
CA GLU A 87 0.40 1.81 16.19
C GLU A 87 0.44 3.11 16.99
N HIS A 88 -0.66 3.44 17.68
CA HIS A 88 -0.71 4.56 18.60
C HIS A 88 0.18 4.35 19.83
N THR A 89 1.19 5.20 20.02
CA THR A 89 2.09 5.10 21.17
C THR A 89 1.75 6.17 22.20
N GLY A 90 1.24 5.77 23.38
CA GLY A 90 1.49 6.53 24.62
C GLY A 90 0.97 7.96 24.73
N GLY A 91 1.73 8.85 24.10
CA GLY A 91 1.51 10.27 23.90
C GLY A 91 1.10 10.60 22.46
N ARG A 92 1.86 11.50 21.81
CA ARG A 92 1.44 12.13 20.55
C ARG A 92 1.98 11.41 19.29
N GLY A 93 2.61 10.24 19.43
CA GLY A 93 3.25 9.53 18.33
C GLY A 93 2.37 8.41 17.74
N VAL A 94 2.67 8.05 16.50
CA VAL A 94 2.25 6.80 15.88
C VAL A 94 3.48 6.15 15.30
N THR A 95 3.85 4.98 15.81
CA THR A 95 5.07 4.24 15.47
C THR A 95 4.74 3.17 14.45
N LEU A 96 5.59 2.99 13.45
CA LEU A 96 5.45 1.86 12.53
C LEU A 96 6.07 0.62 13.16
N ARG A 97 5.26 -0.43 13.31
CA ARG A 97 5.67 -1.75 13.78
C ARG A 97 5.80 -2.70 12.59
N LEU A 98 6.75 -3.63 12.67
CA LEU A 98 6.91 -4.72 11.71
C LEU A 98 6.64 -6.05 12.41
N LEU A 99 5.68 -6.81 11.88
CA LEU A 99 5.31 -8.15 12.29
C LEU A 99 5.76 -9.17 11.23
N ASP A 100 6.52 -10.18 11.65
CA ASP A 100 6.73 -11.42 10.87
C ASP A 100 5.53 -12.34 11.10
N ILE A 101 4.62 -12.40 10.13
CA ILE A 101 3.33 -13.10 10.26
C ILE A 101 3.53 -14.59 10.66
N PRO A 102 4.45 -15.36 10.05
CA PRO A 102 4.67 -16.76 10.43
C PRO A 102 5.12 -16.97 11.87
N SER A 103 5.99 -16.08 12.39
CA SER A 103 6.59 -16.27 13.72
C SER A 103 5.89 -15.50 14.84
N GLY A 104 5.03 -14.53 14.50
CA GLY A 104 4.40 -13.64 15.47
C GLY A 104 5.36 -12.59 16.05
N ASN A 105 6.61 -12.53 15.58
CA ASN A 105 7.61 -11.63 16.13
C ASN A 105 7.33 -10.18 15.68
N VAL A 106 7.25 -9.28 16.65
CA VAL A 106 7.02 -7.85 16.43
C VAL A 106 8.26 -7.05 16.83
N ARG A 107 8.61 -6.05 16.02
CA ARG A 107 9.61 -5.03 16.35
C ARG A 107 9.19 -3.65 15.86
N ASP A 108 9.84 -2.61 16.38
CA ASP A 108 9.75 -1.29 15.77
C ASP A 108 10.42 -1.29 14.40
N LEU A 109 9.72 -0.77 13.39
CA LEU A 109 10.28 -0.47 12.08
C LEU A 109 10.80 0.98 12.06
N VAL A 110 9.94 1.92 12.47
CA VAL A 110 10.30 3.33 12.59
C VAL A 110 9.75 3.86 13.90
N ASP A 111 10.65 4.14 14.87
CA ASP A 111 10.28 4.74 16.15
C ASP A 111 9.98 6.24 16.00
N CYS A 112 8.77 6.50 15.52
CA CYS A 112 8.32 7.86 15.26
C CYS A 112 8.07 8.67 16.53
N ALA A 113 7.84 8.01 17.67
CA ALA A 113 7.76 8.68 18.95
C ALA A 113 9.11 9.30 19.34
N ALA A 114 10.22 8.59 19.14
CA ALA A 114 11.57 9.08 19.43
C ALA A 114 11.96 10.32 18.61
N ILE A 115 11.54 10.37 17.34
CA ILE A 115 11.80 11.50 16.43
C ILE A 115 10.69 12.56 16.42
N ARG A 116 9.70 12.44 17.33
CA ARG A 116 8.57 13.37 17.48
C ARG A 116 7.75 13.54 16.20
N ALA A 117 7.37 12.43 15.57
CA ALA A 117 6.56 12.40 14.36
C ALA A 117 5.31 11.52 14.51
N LEU A 118 4.35 11.75 13.62
CA LEU A 118 3.26 10.81 13.30
C LEU A 118 3.66 10.06 12.04
N CYS A 119 3.70 8.73 12.10
CA CYS A 119 3.93 7.88 10.96
C CYS A 119 2.70 7.01 10.66
N THR A 120 2.17 7.12 9.47
CA THR A 120 0.90 6.50 9.05
C THR A 120 0.98 6.02 7.60
N ALA A 121 -0.05 5.29 7.15
CA ALA A 121 -0.20 4.82 5.77
C ALA A 121 1.07 4.17 5.19
N PRO A 122 1.58 3.10 5.83
CA PRO A 122 2.63 2.29 5.24
C PRO A 122 2.08 1.63 3.96
N VAL A 123 2.87 1.59 2.89
CA VAL A 123 2.56 0.86 1.65
C VAL A 123 3.83 0.24 1.07
N PHE A 124 3.85 -1.07 0.92
CA PHE A 124 4.94 -1.82 0.31
C PHE A 124 5.01 -1.55 -1.19
N SER A 125 6.23 -1.47 -1.72
CA SER A 125 6.43 -1.58 -3.15
C SER A 125 6.09 -3.00 -3.61
N PRO A 126 5.58 -3.20 -4.84
CA PRO A 126 5.24 -4.54 -5.35
C PRO A 126 6.37 -5.56 -5.34
N ASN A 127 7.63 -5.13 -5.31
CA ASN A 127 8.81 -5.99 -5.20
C ASN A 127 9.30 -6.20 -3.75
N ASP A 128 8.60 -5.68 -2.74
CA ASP A 128 8.91 -5.77 -1.30
C ASP A 128 10.26 -5.16 -0.87
N GLU A 129 10.98 -4.45 -1.75
CA GLU A 129 12.28 -3.85 -1.43
C GLU A 129 12.18 -2.51 -0.70
N LEU A 130 11.07 -1.80 -0.90
CA LEU A 130 10.81 -0.49 -0.31
C LEU A 130 9.46 -0.47 0.39
N LEU A 131 9.36 0.32 1.44
CA LEU A 131 8.10 0.71 2.05
C LEU A 131 7.98 2.23 1.99
N ALA A 132 6.93 2.75 1.36
CA ALA A 132 6.57 4.15 1.49
C ALA A 132 5.68 4.36 2.72
N TYR A 133 5.83 5.48 3.41
CA TYR A 133 4.95 5.86 4.51
C TYR A 133 4.82 7.38 4.61
N GLN A 134 3.76 7.83 5.27
CA GLN A 134 3.55 9.25 5.56
C GLN A 134 4.22 9.61 6.88
N ARG A 135 4.96 10.72 6.90
CA ARG A 135 5.53 11.27 8.13
C ARG A 135 5.16 12.73 8.29
N SER A 136 4.56 13.06 9.44
CA SER A 136 4.29 14.44 9.86
C SER A 136 5.13 14.75 11.09
N GLU A 137 6.01 15.74 10.99
CA GLU A 137 6.88 16.16 12.09
C GLU A 137 6.14 17.06 13.07
N ALA A 138 6.47 16.99 14.36
CA ALA A 138 5.89 17.89 15.36
C ALA A 138 6.34 19.35 15.15
N LEU A 139 5.38 20.26 15.15
CA LEU A 139 5.56 21.72 15.16
C LEU A 139 5.05 22.27 16.50
N GLY A 140 5.90 22.21 17.53
CA GLY A 140 5.52 22.61 18.88
C GLY A 140 4.43 21.71 19.46
N THR A 141 3.18 22.17 19.42
CA THR A 141 2.01 21.42 19.91
C THR A 141 1.10 20.89 18.80
N SER A 142 1.44 21.06 17.53
CA SER A 142 0.74 20.47 16.39
C SER A 142 1.68 19.59 15.58
N TYR A 143 1.17 19.01 14.49
CA TYR A 143 1.97 18.34 13.47
C TYR A 143 1.92 19.16 12.18
N GLY A 144 3.02 19.16 11.43
CA GLY A 144 3.06 19.76 10.10
C GLY A 144 2.32 18.91 9.07
N LEU A 145 2.32 19.38 7.83
CA LEU A 145 1.85 18.58 6.69
C LEU A 145 2.75 17.36 6.49
N SER A 146 2.14 16.25 6.07
CA SER A 146 2.86 15.00 5.84
C SER A 146 3.77 15.09 4.62
N ARG A 147 4.83 14.30 4.63
CA ARG A 147 5.67 14.00 3.47
C ARG A 147 5.74 12.50 3.28
N ILE A 148 6.03 12.06 2.06
CA ILE A 148 6.29 10.65 1.77
C ILE A 148 7.75 10.34 2.09
N TRP A 149 7.95 9.30 2.87
CA TRP A 149 9.25 8.74 3.23
C TRP A 149 9.33 7.30 2.76
N LEU A 150 10.55 6.84 2.53
CA LEU A 150 10.86 5.46 2.18
C LEU A 150 11.60 4.80 3.34
N VAL A 151 11.42 3.49 3.47
CA VAL A 151 12.24 2.59 4.25
C VAL A 151 12.84 1.57 3.28
N ASP A 152 14.15 1.34 3.38
CA ASP A 152 14.80 0.22 2.70
C ASP A 152 14.52 -1.08 3.47
N MET A 153 13.69 -1.95 2.89
CA MET A 153 13.28 -3.21 3.50
C MET A 153 14.33 -4.32 3.32
N THR A 154 15.31 -4.11 2.44
CA THR A 154 16.41 -5.05 2.17
C THR A 154 17.55 -4.92 3.17
N ASN A 155 17.65 -3.76 3.83
CA ASN A 155 18.65 -3.46 4.84
C ASN A 155 18.13 -3.77 6.25
N ALA A 156 18.90 -4.52 7.03
CA ALA A 156 18.56 -4.86 8.42
C ALA A 156 18.46 -3.64 9.35
N ALA A 157 19.06 -2.50 8.97
CA ALA A 157 18.94 -1.24 9.70
C ALA A 157 17.61 -0.50 9.44
N TYR A 158 16.87 -0.85 8.37
CA TYR A 158 15.65 -0.17 7.97
C TYR A 158 15.81 1.35 7.86
N ASP A 159 16.88 1.78 7.19
CA ASP A 159 17.19 3.19 7.01
C ASP A 159 16.03 3.90 6.30
N THR A 160 15.69 5.10 6.77
CA THR A 160 14.61 5.90 6.21
C THR A 160 15.12 7.18 5.54
N ILE A 161 14.59 7.46 4.35
CA ILE A 161 14.92 8.65 3.56
C ILE A 161 13.63 9.32 3.08
N PRO A 162 13.59 10.66 2.94
CA PRO A 162 12.45 11.29 2.28
C PRO A 162 12.40 10.86 0.81
N LEU A 163 11.20 10.62 0.26
CA LEU A 163 11.03 10.32 -1.17
C LEU A 163 11.61 11.43 -2.03
N ILE A 164 11.36 12.68 -1.62
CA ILE A 164 11.83 13.90 -2.27
C ILE A 164 12.53 14.77 -1.23
N GLY A 165 13.76 15.19 -1.51
CA GLY A 165 14.57 16.00 -0.58
C GLY A 165 14.05 17.42 -0.35
N ASP A 166 13.26 17.97 -1.28
CA ASP A 166 12.60 19.27 -1.11
C ASP A 166 11.48 19.18 -0.06
N THR A 167 11.72 19.84 1.07
CA THR A 167 10.79 19.88 2.21
C THR A 167 9.46 20.57 1.93
N GLN A 168 9.34 21.36 0.87
CA GLN A 168 8.10 22.03 0.48
C GLN A 168 7.13 21.10 -0.26
N ILE A 169 7.61 19.98 -0.78
CA ILE A 169 6.77 18.98 -1.42
C ILE A 169 6.17 18.09 -0.33
N VAL A 170 4.92 18.37 -0.02
CA VAL A 170 4.12 17.71 1.02
C VAL A 170 3.01 16.86 0.38
N GLY A 171 2.67 15.75 1.00
CA GLY A 171 1.67 14.85 0.43
C GLY A 171 1.32 13.64 1.28
N HIS A 172 0.29 12.94 0.83
CA HIS A 172 -0.30 11.77 1.48
C HIS A 172 -0.88 10.78 0.46
N SER A 173 -1.38 9.65 0.95
CA SER A 173 -1.99 8.56 0.18
C SER A 173 -1.09 8.05 -0.96
N ALA A 174 0.11 7.58 -0.59
CA ALA A 174 1.05 7.04 -1.55
C ALA A 174 0.53 5.73 -2.19
N VAL A 175 0.75 5.57 -3.49
CA VAL A 175 0.43 4.38 -4.28
C VAL A 175 1.58 4.10 -5.24
N TRP A 176 2.05 2.85 -5.25
CA TRP A 176 3.12 2.38 -6.13
C TRP A 176 2.60 1.96 -7.51
N SER A 177 3.42 2.13 -8.56
CA SER A 177 3.24 1.40 -9.82
C SER A 177 3.61 -0.07 -9.63
N GLY A 178 3.03 -0.95 -10.45
CA GLY A 178 3.26 -2.40 -10.40
C GLY A 178 4.72 -2.81 -10.67
N ASP A 179 5.50 -1.97 -11.35
CA ASP A 179 6.93 -2.17 -11.59
C ASP A 179 7.83 -1.61 -10.47
N SER A 180 7.26 -1.09 -9.37
CA SER A 180 7.97 -0.48 -8.24
C SER A 180 8.83 0.73 -8.58
N ASN A 181 8.67 1.34 -9.76
CA ASN A 181 9.51 2.46 -10.22
C ASN A 181 8.87 3.84 -10.01
N MET A 182 7.57 3.90 -9.72
CA MET A 182 6.84 5.15 -9.54
C MET A 182 6.05 5.13 -8.24
N VAL A 183 6.07 6.25 -7.53
CA VAL A 183 5.18 6.53 -6.40
C VAL A 183 4.31 7.72 -6.76
N SER A 184 3.01 7.53 -6.68
CA SER A 184 2.01 8.60 -6.82
C SER A 184 1.42 8.95 -5.47
N PHE A 185 1.07 10.21 -5.24
CA PHE A 185 0.52 10.68 -3.96
C PHE A 185 -0.25 11.99 -4.16
N TYR A 186 -1.17 12.31 -3.25
CA TYR A 186 -1.92 13.57 -3.29
C TYR A 186 -1.16 14.69 -2.57
N SER A 187 -1.18 15.90 -3.14
CA SER A 187 -0.57 17.10 -2.58
C SER A 187 -1.28 17.53 -1.31
N ALA A 188 -0.54 17.64 -0.21
CA ALA A 188 -1.07 18.22 1.02
C ALA A 188 -1.04 19.77 1.00
N ASP A 189 -0.46 20.37 -0.05
CA ASP A 189 -0.47 21.81 -0.27
C ASP A 189 -1.82 22.23 -0.88
N SER A 190 -2.66 22.83 -0.03
CA SER A 190 -3.98 23.34 -0.44
C SER A 190 -3.94 24.42 -1.53
N THR A 191 -2.80 25.06 -1.76
CA THR A 191 -2.64 26.05 -2.84
C THR A 191 -2.38 25.40 -4.21
N GLN A 192 -1.97 24.12 -4.21
CA GLN A 192 -1.71 23.31 -5.39
C GLN A 192 -2.36 21.92 -5.23
N PRO A 193 -3.70 21.86 -5.22
CA PRO A 193 -4.43 20.61 -5.06
C PRO A 193 -4.27 19.73 -6.31
N GLY A 194 -3.79 18.50 -6.11
CA GLY A 194 -3.58 17.57 -7.20
C GLY A 194 -2.71 16.38 -6.82
N ILE A 195 -2.45 15.54 -7.81
CA ILE A 195 -1.72 14.30 -7.69
C ILE A 195 -0.29 14.52 -8.20
N LEU A 196 0.68 14.12 -7.41
CA LEU A 196 2.10 14.12 -7.75
C LEU A 196 2.50 12.70 -8.15
N LEU A 197 3.30 12.57 -9.21
CA LEU A 197 3.88 11.29 -9.63
C LEU A 197 5.40 11.42 -9.65
N TYR A 198 6.05 10.60 -8.84
CA TYR A 198 7.50 10.59 -8.68
C TYR A 198 8.11 9.32 -9.25
N ASN A 199 9.03 9.47 -10.20
CA ASN A 199 9.81 8.38 -10.79
C ASN A 199 11.11 8.18 -10.01
N LEU A 200 11.32 6.99 -9.44
CA LEU A 200 12.55 6.66 -8.73
C LEU A 200 13.74 6.54 -9.70
N VAL A 201 13.51 5.87 -10.82
CA VAL A 201 14.47 5.76 -11.93
C VAL A 201 13.80 6.31 -13.19
N PRO A 202 14.02 7.58 -13.54
CA PRO A 202 13.56 8.14 -14.81
C PRO A 202 14.03 7.29 -15.99
N ARG A 203 13.14 6.97 -16.94
CA ARG A 203 13.44 6.22 -18.17
C ARG A 203 12.80 6.93 -19.37
N GLY A 204 13.53 6.99 -20.49
CA GLY A 204 13.05 7.55 -21.75
C GLY A 204 13.45 9.01 -22.00
N ASP A 205 12.87 9.61 -23.04
CA ASP A 205 13.18 10.97 -23.50
C ASP A 205 12.58 12.08 -22.60
N ASP A 206 11.58 11.74 -21.79
CA ASP A 206 10.95 12.64 -20.82
C ASP A 206 11.46 12.32 -19.41
N ASP A 207 12.65 12.82 -19.10
CA ASP A 207 13.42 12.66 -17.86
C ASP A 207 12.79 13.36 -16.63
N ALA A 208 11.50 13.72 -16.71
CA ALA A 208 10.79 14.36 -15.62
C ALA A 208 10.63 13.38 -14.44
N GLN A 209 11.40 13.64 -13.38
CA GLN A 209 11.34 12.89 -12.14
C GLN A 209 10.04 13.13 -11.37
N LEU A 210 9.42 14.30 -11.52
CA LEU A 210 8.18 14.68 -10.85
C LEU A 210 7.18 15.24 -11.86
N ARG A 211 5.94 14.74 -11.81
CA ARG A 211 4.81 15.21 -12.62
C ARG A 211 3.65 15.60 -11.71
N PHE A 212 2.78 16.47 -12.21
CA PHE A 212 1.61 16.97 -11.49
C PHE A 212 0.35 16.84 -12.33
N ILE A 213 -0.71 16.31 -11.72
CA ILE A 213 -2.06 16.23 -12.26
C ILE A 213 -2.97 17.08 -11.38
N PRO A 214 -3.55 18.19 -11.87
CA PRO A 214 -4.53 18.95 -11.11
C PRO A 214 -5.75 18.09 -10.75
N SER A 215 -6.18 18.11 -9.49
CA SER A 215 -7.41 17.46 -9.04
C SER A 215 -7.91 18.13 -7.77
N SER A 216 -9.20 18.47 -7.75
CA SER A 216 -9.82 19.22 -6.67
C SER A 216 -10.47 18.35 -5.58
N TYR A 217 -10.52 17.02 -5.78
CA TYR A 217 -11.29 16.13 -4.92
C TYR A 217 -10.60 15.79 -3.59
N GLY A 218 -9.27 15.90 -3.50
CA GLY A 218 -8.53 15.64 -2.26
C GLY A 218 -7.98 14.22 -2.08
N VAL A 219 -8.03 13.37 -3.12
CA VAL A 219 -7.57 11.96 -3.04
C VAL A 219 -6.73 11.57 -4.26
N MET A 220 -5.83 10.60 -4.08
CA MET A 220 -4.90 10.16 -5.14
C MET A 220 -5.61 9.39 -6.27
N GLY A 221 -6.64 8.59 -5.94
CA GLY A 221 -7.24 7.66 -6.89
C GLY A 221 -6.50 6.33 -6.94
N THR A 222 -6.31 5.78 -8.14
CA THR A 222 -5.61 4.51 -8.38
C THR A 222 -4.68 4.64 -9.58
N LEU A 223 -3.44 4.19 -9.43
CA LEU A 223 -2.44 4.08 -10.50
C LEU A 223 -2.55 2.71 -11.16
N SER A 224 -2.42 2.65 -12.48
CA SER A 224 -2.43 1.38 -13.20
C SER A 224 -1.17 0.54 -12.89
N PRO A 225 -1.26 -0.80 -12.91
CA PRO A 225 -0.10 -1.66 -12.62
C PRO A 225 1.09 -1.39 -13.56
N ASN A 226 0.85 -1.00 -14.81
CA ASN A 226 1.91 -0.65 -15.76
C ASN A 226 2.45 0.79 -15.59
N GLY A 227 1.94 1.57 -14.64
CA GLY A 227 2.38 2.94 -14.36
C GLY A 227 2.08 3.96 -15.46
N GLN A 228 1.12 3.67 -16.36
CA GLN A 228 0.81 4.53 -17.51
C GLN A 228 -0.47 5.34 -17.34
N GLN A 229 -1.36 4.98 -16.42
CA GLN A 229 -2.66 5.60 -16.28
C GLN A 229 -3.03 5.83 -14.82
N VAL A 230 -3.70 6.94 -14.54
CA VAL A 230 -4.28 7.21 -13.22
C VAL A 230 -5.78 7.43 -13.38
N ILE A 231 -6.59 6.69 -12.61
CA ILE A 231 -8.02 6.95 -12.48
C ILE A 231 -8.24 7.66 -11.13
N PHE A 232 -8.84 8.83 -11.15
CA PHE A 232 -9.02 9.65 -9.96
C PHE A 232 -10.36 10.38 -9.99
N PRO A 233 -10.98 10.63 -8.82
CA PRO A 233 -12.18 11.45 -8.77
C PRO A 233 -11.85 12.93 -8.93
N ASP A 234 -12.77 13.67 -9.54
CA ASP A 234 -12.80 15.13 -9.59
C ASP A 234 -14.21 15.63 -9.27
N LEU A 235 -14.31 16.90 -8.91
CA LEU A 235 -15.57 17.52 -8.50
C LEU A 235 -16.27 18.19 -9.69
N VAL A 236 -17.56 17.91 -9.82
CA VAL A 236 -18.45 18.63 -10.72
C VAL A 236 -19.55 19.31 -9.92
N PHE A 237 -19.83 20.58 -10.23
CA PHE A 237 -20.91 21.33 -9.61
C PHE A 237 -22.17 21.27 -10.49
N ARG A 238 -23.24 20.68 -9.96
CA ARG A 238 -24.52 20.50 -10.64
C ARG A 238 -25.67 20.71 -9.67
N ASP A 239 -26.73 21.39 -10.12
CA ASP A 239 -27.93 21.64 -9.34
C ASP A 239 -27.69 22.22 -7.93
N GLY A 240 -26.66 23.08 -7.78
CA GLY A 240 -26.34 23.71 -6.51
C GLY A 240 -25.53 22.84 -5.54
N GLN A 241 -25.08 21.64 -5.95
CA GLN A 241 -24.33 20.69 -5.14
C GLN A 241 -23.07 20.19 -5.87
N PHE A 242 -22.11 19.68 -5.11
CA PHE A 242 -20.92 19.02 -5.65
C PHE A 242 -21.11 17.51 -5.68
N TYR A 243 -20.70 16.90 -6.79
CA TYR A 243 -20.69 15.46 -7.00
C TYR A 243 -19.31 15.02 -7.48
N GLY A 244 -18.92 13.79 -7.14
CA GLY A 244 -17.75 13.13 -7.69
C GLY A 244 -18.03 12.51 -9.05
N HIS A 245 -17.08 12.65 -9.96
CA HIS A 245 -16.99 11.80 -11.15
C HIS A 245 -15.53 11.39 -11.34
N LEU A 246 -15.31 10.26 -12.02
CA LEU A 246 -13.96 9.78 -12.31
C LEU A 246 -13.42 10.37 -13.62
N GLN A 247 -12.15 10.78 -13.58
CA GLN A 247 -11.30 11.07 -14.72
C GLN A 247 -10.23 9.99 -14.86
N ILE A 248 -9.68 9.88 -16.07
CA ILE A 248 -8.50 9.09 -16.36
C ILE A 248 -7.44 9.99 -17.01
N ALA A 249 -6.22 9.93 -16.50
CA ALA A 249 -5.05 10.56 -17.10
C ALA A 249 -4.17 9.49 -17.76
N ASP A 250 -3.83 9.69 -19.04
CA ASP A 250 -2.77 8.95 -19.71
C ASP A 250 -1.44 9.69 -19.51
N LEU A 251 -0.51 9.03 -18.83
CA LEU A 251 0.76 9.62 -18.44
C LEU A 251 1.77 9.69 -19.58
N ALA A 252 1.64 8.81 -20.58
CA ALA A 252 2.51 8.77 -21.75
C ALA A 252 2.09 9.84 -22.76
N GLU A 253 0.80 9.86 -23.10
CA GLU A 253 0.23 10.80 -24.08
C GLU A 253 -0.05 12.20 -23.48
N LYS A 254 -0.03 12.31 -22.14
CA LYS A 254 -0.35 13.55 -21.40
C LYS A 254 -1.77 14.04 -21.68
N GLU A 255 -2.69 13.09 -21.85
CA GLU A 255 -4.10 13.34 -22.14
C GLU A 255 -4.98 13.06 -20.93
N PHE A 256 -6.08 13.80 -20.83
CA PHE A 256 -7.09 13.63 -19.79
C PHE A 256 -8.44 13.35 -20.45
N ALA A 257 -9.18 12.39 -19.89
CA ALA A 257 -10.52 12.07 -20.34
C ALA A 257 -11.45 11.82 -19.16
N ALA A 258 -12.75 12.02 -19.39
CA ALA A 258 -13.78 11.56 -18.47
C ALA A 258 -13.79 10.01 -18.48
N PHE A 259 -13.63 9.40 -17.32
CA PHE A 259 -13.78 7.94 -17.15
C PHE A 259 -15.24 7.56 -16.87
N THR A 260 -15.99 8.47 -16.26
CA THR A 260 -17.43 8.33 -15.98
C THR A 260 -18.15 9.62 -16.39
N ASP A 261 -19.46 9.52 -16.66
CA ASP A 261 -20.27 10.64 -17.09
C ASP A 261 -20.44 11.68 -15.97
N SER A 262 -19.78 12.83 -16.10
CA SER A 262 -19.86 13.93 -15.14
C SER A 262 -21.23 14.61 -15.08
N ASN A 263 -22.10 14.41 -16.08
CA ASN A 263 -23.46 14.95 -16.10
C ASN A 263 -24.53 13.93 -15.71
N GLY A 264 -24.16 12.66 -15.52
CA GLY A 264 -25.08 11.58 -15.16
C GLY A 264 -25.50 11.62 -13.68
N PRO A 265 -26.59 10.95 -13.28
CA PRO A 265 -27.10 10.94 -11.91
C PRO A 265 -26.26 10.04 -10.98
N ILE A 266 -24.96 10.30 -10.93
CA ILE A 266 -23.96 9.51 -10.21
C ILE A 266 -23.07 10.42 -9.36
N ASP A 267 -22.54 9.82 -8.32
CA ASP A 267 -21.53 10.34 -7.42
C ASP A 267 -20.49 9.23 -7.21
N ASP A 268 -19.45 9.27 -8.03
CA ASP A 268 -18.38 8.28 -8.06
C ASP A 268 -17.17 8.82 -7.30
N VAL A 269 -16.88 8.20 -6.15
CA VAL A 269 -15.98 8.77 -5.14
C VAL A 269 -14.63 8.06 -5.04
N ALA A 270 -14.52 6.87 -5.61
CA ALA A 270 -13.29 6.07 -5.62
C ALA A 270 -13.32 5.03 -6.75
N ALA A 271 -12.12 4.63 -7.19
CA ALA A 271 -11.90 3.53 -8.10
C ALA A 271 -10.70 2.69 -7.67
N GLN A 272 -10.68 1.42 -8.05
CA GLN A 272 -9.55 0.51 -7.89
C GLN A 272 -9.37 -0.32 -9.16
N ILE A 273 -8.17 -0.28 -9.74
CA ILE A 273 -7.81 -1.08 -10.92
C ILE A 273 -7.40 -2.48 -10.46
N SER A 274 -7.83 -3.51 -11.18
CA SER A 274 -7.41 -4.89 -10.89
C SER A 274 -5.90 -5.07 -11.10
N PRO A 275 -5.24 -6.02 -10.40
CA PRO A 275 -3.80 -6.26 -10.56
C PRO A 275 -3.36 -6.59 -12.00
N ASP A 276 -4.25 -7.18 -12.81
CA ASP A 276 -4.01 -7.48 -14.23
C ASP A 276 -4.29 -6.28 -15.17
N GLY A 277 -4.79 -5.16 -14.62
CA GLY A 277 -5.13 -3.94 -15.34
C GLY A 277 -6.38 -4.03 -16.21
N ARG A 278 -7.18 -5.12 -16.14
CA ARG A 278 -8.28 -5.37 -17.08
C ARG A 278 -9.64 -4.90 -16.60
N SER A 279 -9.81 -4.69 -15.30
CA SER A 279 -11.09 -4.34 -14.68
C SER A 279 -10.92 -3.20 -13.69
N VAL A 280 -12.00 -2.44 -13.49
CA VAL A 280 -12.04 -1.35 -12.50
C VAL A 280 -13.27 -1.51 -11.61
N ALA A 281 -13.06 -1.56 -10.30
CA ALA A 281 -14.12 -1.47 -9.31
C ALA A 281 -14.37 0.01 -8.98
N ILE A 282 -15.64 0.42 -8.90
CA ILE A 282 -16.05 1.82 -8.66
C ILE A 282 -16.96 1.88 -7.44
N ALA A 283 -16.69 2.83 -6.54
CA ALA A 283 -17.61 3.20 -5.47
C ALA A 283 -18.58 4.26 -5.97
N ARG A 284 -19.82 3.84 -6.29
CA ARG A 284 -20.87 4.69 -6.86
C ARG A 284 -22.04 4.86 -5.92
N ARG A 285 -22.52 6.09 -5.79
CA ARG A 285 -23.86 6.42 -5.31
C ARG A 285 -24.68 7.00 -6.46
N TYR A 286 -25.90 6.49 -6.65
CA TYR A 286 -26.86 7.08 -7.58
C TYR A 286 -27.56 8.27 -6.92
N THR A 287 -27.77 9.34 -7.69
CA THR A 287 -28.33 10.61 -7.19
C THR A 287 -29.72 10.89 -7.74
N ASP A 288 -30.20 10.09 -8.68
CA ASP A 288 -31.59 9.99 -9.06
C ASP A 288 -32.36 9.14 -8.04
N SER A 289 -33.45 9.71 -7.53
CA SER A 289 -34.43 9.03 -6.66
C SER A 289 -35.61 8.54 -7.47
#